data_AF-A0AAV5TA17-F1
#
_entry.id   AF-A0AAV5TA17-F1
#
_cell.length_a   1.000
_cell.length_b   1.000
_cell.length_c   1.000
_cell.angle_alpha   90.00
_cell.angle_beta   90.00
_cell.angle_gamma   90.00
#
_symmetry.space_group_name_H-M   'P 1'
#
loop_
_entity.id
_entity.type
_entity.pdbx_description
1 polymer ?
#
loop_
_entity_poly.entity_id
_entity_poly.type
_entity_poly.pdbx_seq_one_letter_code
_entity_poly.pdbx_strand_id
1 'polypeptide(L)'
;MTITFADYTMYFSEDMTDHYFDDCPNEDAFKEEAKLSMSEKLKRDISDGRQHIRRLKMSDEEFLAVVGIMFYTTEGLDVSEEVTHASQAYKDTILKELHTYYRDELQMNDYAVCLGEILMLLQYYEQRSVGMKEHFEVLRMLNIFTDETLMYRLS
;
A
#
# COMPACT_ATOMS: atom_id res chain seq x y z
N MET A 1 4.75 9.03 17.58
CA MET A 1 4.59 7.86 16.70
C MET A 1 3.84 8.28 15.44
N THR A 2 4.58 8.53 14.36
CA THR A 2 4.02 8.87 13.06
C THR A 2 3.85 7.60 12.26
N ILE A 3 2.61 7.09 12.16
CA ILE A 3 2.27 5.94 11.33
C ILE A 3 1.66 6.36 9.99
N THR A 4 1.88 5.55 8.96
CA THR A 4 1.17 5.61 7.69
C THR A 4 0.66 4.23 7.30
N PHE A 5 -0.54 4.18 6.74
CA PHE A 5 -1.09 2.99 6.13
C PHE A 5 -0.29 2.69 4.85
N ALA A 6 0.22 1.47 4.73
CA ALA A 6 1.09 1.06 3.63
C ALA A 6 0.36 0.16 2.63
N ASP A 7 -0.42 -0.79 3.14
CA ASP A 7 -1.24 -1.72 2.38
C ASP A 7 -2.30 -2.36 3.29
N TYR A 8 -3.21 -3.17 2.76
CA TYR A 8 -4.30 -3.83 3.52
C TYR A 8 -3.83 -4.68 4.70
N THR A 9 -2.57 -5.11 4.74
CA THR A 9 -1.96 -5.90 5.84
C THR A 9 -0.92 -5.14 6.66
N MET A 10 -0.50 -3.95 6.24
CA MET A 10 0.73 -3.33 6.75
C MET A 10 0.61 -1.83 6.98
N TYR A 11 1.30 -1.35 8.02
CA TYR A 11 1.55 0.06 8.27
C TYR A 11 3.04 0.25 8.57
N PHE A 12 3.55 1.44 8.28
CA PHE A 12 4.91 1.82 8.66
C PHE A 12 4.90 2.88 9.75
N SER A 13 5.83 2.77 10.69
CA SER A 13 6.21 3.86 11.60
C SER A 13 7.58 4.39 11.24
N GLU A 14 7.80 5.68 11.44
CA GLU A 14 9.11 6.31 11.24
C GLU A 14 10.21 5.61 12.06
N ASP A 15 9.90 5.25 13.30
CA ASP A 15 10.81 4.58 14.25
C ASP A 15 11.16 3.13 13.85
N MET A 16 10.50 2.56 12.83
CA MET A 16 10.79 1.18 12.38
C MET A 16 12.21 1.06 11.82
N THR A 17 12.70 2.10 11.14
CA THR A 17 13.98 2.03 10.39
C THR A 17 15.22 1.88 11.25
N ASP A 18 15.15 2.31 12.51
CA ASP A 18 16.31 2.32 13.41
C ASP A 18 16.83 0.90 13.68
N HIS A 19 15.90 -0.06 13.75
CA HIS A 19 16.16 -1.44 14.16
C HIS A 19 15.84 -2.49 13.09
N TYR A 20 15.25 -2.10 11.96
CA TYR A 20 14.73 -3.05 10.96
C TYR A 20 15.80 -4.00 10.38
N PHE A 21 17.06 -3.56 10.32
CA PHE A 21 18.17 -4.34 9.74
C PHE A 21 19.15 -4.89 10.79
N ASP A 22 18.86 -4.74 12.08
CA ASP A 22 19.80 -5.17 13.15
C ASP A 22 20.02 -6.69 13.11
N ASP A 23 18.95 -7.45 12.88
CA ASP A 23 18.96 -8.91 12.78
C ASP A 23 19.36 -9.43 11.39
N CYS A 24 19.85 -8.58 10.49
CA CYS A 24 20.31 -9.01 9.17
C CYS A 24 21.50 -9.99 9.34
N PRO A 25 21.37 -11.25 8.87
CA PRO A 25 22.34 -12.31 9.13
C PRO A 25 23.61 -12.17 8.28
N ASN A 26 23.61 -11.29 7.28
CA ASN A 26 24.74 -11.07 6.40
C ASN A 26 25.70 -10.02 7.00
N GLU A 27 26.92 -10.45 7.31
CA GLU A 27 27.97 -9.58 7.87
C GLU A 27 28.53 -8.60 6.82
N ASP A 28 28.52 -8.98 5.54
CA ASP A 28 29.00 -8.16 4.42
C ASP A 28 27.91 -7.19 3.89
N ALA A 29 26.81 -7.03 4.62
CA ALA A 29 25.73 -6.14 4.22
C ALA A 29 26.04 -4.67 4.52
N PHE A 30 25.65 -3.79 3.58
CA PHE A 30 25.76 -2.34 3.72
C PHE A 30 24.58 -1.79 4.55
N LYS A 31 24.56 -2.15 5.84
CA LYS A 31 23.42 -1.92 6.75
C LYS A 31 23.13 -0.44 6.98
N GLU A 32 24.15 0.40 7.10
CA GLU A 32 23.97 1.84 7.33
C GLU A 32 23.38 2.54 6.10
N GLU A 33 23.85 2.18 4.90
CA GLU A 33 23.31 2.67 3.63
C GLU A 33 21.87 2.21 3.43
N ALA A 34 21.55 0.96 3.79
CA ALA A 34 20.20 0.43 3.75
C ALA A 34 19.26 1.16 4.72
N LYS A 35 19.71 1.42 5.96
CA LYS A 35 18.96 2.22 6.96
C LYS A 35 18.66 3.62 6.43
N LEU A 36 19.67 4.32 5.90
CA LEU A 36 19.51 5.65 5.32
C LEU A 36 18.50 5.64 4.16
N SER A 37 18.66 4.72 3.22
CA SER A 37 17.79 4.61 2.05
C SER A 37 16.33 4.32 2.43
N MET A 38 16.10 3.38 3.37
CA MET A 38 14.77 3.06 3.88
C MET A 38 14.15 4.23 4.64
N SER A 39 14.93 4.94 5.48
CA SER A 39 14.45 6.10 6.24
C SER A 39 14.00 7.23 5.32
N GLU A 40 14.78 7.56 4.29
CA GLU A 40 14.41 8.59 3.31
C GLU A 40 13.14 8.21 2.54
N LYS A 41 13.03 6.95 2.10
CA LYS A 41 11.85 6.44 1.42
C LYS A 41 10.62 6.51 2.31
N LEU A 42 10.70 5.97 3.53
CA LEU A 42 9.57 5.94 4.46
C LEU A 42 9.13 7.33 4.91
N LYS A 43 10.05 8.28 5.15
CA LYS A 43 9.69 9.66 5.48
C LYS A 43 8.85 10.32 4.38
N ARG A 44 9.25 10.14 3.12
CA ARG A 44 8.51 10.65 1.96
C ARG A 44 7.14 9.99 1.86
N ASP A 45 7.12 8.67 1.88
CA ASP A 45 5.92 7.83 1.81
C ASP A 45 4.91 8.12 2.94
N ILE A 46 5.38 8.33 4.17
CA ILE A 46 4.56 8.71 5.32
C ILE A 46 3.98 10.10 5.12
N SER A 47 4.79 11.07 4.69
CA SER A 47 4.33 12.44 4.46
C SER A 47 3.24 12.49 3.38
N ASP A 48 3.52 11.90 2.22
CA ASP A 48 2.63 11.92 1.05
C ASP A 48 1.33 11.15 1.33
N GLY A 49 1.43 9.95 1.89
CA GLY A 49 0.26 9.12 2.19
C GLY A 49 -0.68 9.80 3.19
N ARG A 50 -0.11 10.44 4.23
CA ARG A 50 -0.91 11.20 5.20
C ARG A 50 -1.56 12.42 4.57
N GLN A 51 -0.89 13.09 3.64
CA GLN A 51 -1.48 14.23 2.93
C GLN A 51 -2.69 13.79 2.11
N HIS A 52 -2.59 12.67 1.39
CA HIS A 52 -3.70 12.12 0.61
C HIS A 52 -4.89 11.73 1.50
N ILE A 53 -4.66 10.93 2.55
CA ILE A 53 -5.74 10.51 3.47
C ILE A 53 -6.41 11.71 4.15
N ARG A 54 -5.63 12.69 4.64
CA ARG A 54 -6.17 13.89 5.32
C ARG A 54 -7.01 14.76 4.40
N ARG A 55 -6.67 14.80 3.10
CA ARG A 55 -7.42 15.59 2.12
C ARG A 55 -8.80 15.01 1.87
N LEU A 56 -8.88 13.68 1.76
CA LEU A 56 -10.12 12.97 1.44
C LEU A 56 -11.15 13.02 2.56
N LYS A 57 -10.70 13.11 3.82
CA LYS A 57 -11.58 13.07 5.01
C LYS A 57 -12.59 11.91 4.94
N MET A 58 -12.10 10.73 4.57
CA MET A 58 -12.92 9.54 4.36
C MET A 58 -13.70 9.18 5.63
N SER A 59 -14.95 8.75 5.46
CA SER A 59 -15.71 8.04 6.48
C SER A 59 -15.15 6.64 6.70
N ASP A 60 -15.60 5.97 7.76
CA ASP A 60 -15.17 4.60 8.07
C ASP A 60 -15.60 3.63 6.94
N GLU A 61 -16.79 3.84 6.36
CA GLU A 61 -17.32 3.06 5.24
C GLU A 61 -16.45 3.22 3.97
N GLU A 62 -16.07 4.46 3.65
CA GLU A 62 -15.18 4.74 2.50
C GLU A 62 -13.80 4.13 2.72
N PHE A 63 -13.26 4.23 3.94
CA PHE A 63 -11.97 3.63 4.29
C PHE A 63 -12.01 2.10 4.17
N LEU A 64 -13.06 1.45 4.66
CA LEU A 64 -13.25 0.00 4.51
C LEU A 64 -13.39 -0.42 3.05
N ALA A 65 -14.08 0.37 2.23
CA ALA A 65 -14.17 0.13 0.80
C ALA A 65 -12.78 0.19 0.12
N VAL A 66 -11.96 1.17 0.49
CA VAL A 66 -10.57 1.29 0.00
C VAL A 66 -9.75 0.05 0.40
N VAL A 67 -9.81 -0.37 1.66
CA VAL A 67 -9.08 -1.57 2.14
C VAL A 67 -9.56 -2.83 1.40
N GLY A 68 -10.87 -2.99 1.21
CA GLY A 68 -11.43 -4.11 0.47
C GLY A 68 -11.00 -4.13 -1.00
N ILE A 69 -10.96 -2.98 -1.66
CA ILE A 69 -10.48 -2.89 -3.05
C ILE A 69 -9.00 -3.24 -3.12
N MET A 70 -8.17 -2.72 -2.23
CA MET A 70 -6.74 -3.07 -2.18
C MET A 70 -6.50 -4.56 -1.99
N PHE A 71 -7.26 -5.20 -1.09
CA PHE A 71 -7.16 -6.65 -0.85
C PHE A 71 -7.45 -7.47 -2.13
N TYR A 72 -8.44 -7.05 -2.92
CA TYR A 72 -8.81 -7.70 -4.18
C TYR A 72 -8.06 -7.13 -5.40
N THR A 73 -7.04 -6.30 -5.20
CA THR A 73 -6.13 -5.89 -6.28
C THR A 73 -5.10 -7.00 -6.50
N THR A 74 -5.45 -7.93 -7.39
CA THR A 74 -4.57 -9.06 -7.75
C THR A 74 -3.85 -8.85 -9.07
N GLU A 75 -4.01 -7.69 -9.71
CA GLU A 75 -3.31 -7.32 -10.93
C GLU A 75 -1.79 -7.42 -10.75
N GLY A 76 -1.13 -8.13 -11.67
CA GLY A 76 0.32 -8.32 -11.63
C GLY A 76 0.81 -9.39 -10.64
N LEU A 77 -0.10 -10.11 -9.95
CA LEU A 77 0.23 -11.29 -9.16
C LEU A 77 0.08 -12.57 -10.01
N ASP A 78 0.92 -13.56 -9.74
CA ASP A 78 0.79 -14.91 -10.31
C ASP A 78 -0.28 -15.70 -9.54
N VAL A 79 -1.54 -15.41 -9.82
CA VAL A 79 -2.72 -16.05 -9.21
C VAL A 79 -3.57 -16.74 -10.27
N SER A 80 -4.40 -17.70 -9.84
CA SER A 80 -5.26 -18.43 -10.78
C SER A 80 -6.32 -17.53 -11.42
N GLU A 81 -6.84 -17.95 -12.57
CA GLU A 81 -7.91 -17.23 -13.27
C GLU A 81 -9.18 -17.12 -12.41
N GLU A 82 -9.47 -18.17 -11.62
CA GLU A 82 -10.60 -18.16 -10.67
C GLU A 82 -10.44 -17.09 -9.59
N VAL A 83 -9.22 -16.92 -9.06
CA VAL A 83 -8.92 -15.86 -8.08
C VAL A 83 -9.06 -14.49 -8.74
N THR A 84 -8.53 -14.32 -9.95
CA THR A 84 -8.64 -13.06 -10.71
C THR A 84 -10.10 -12.68 -10.96
N HIS A 85 -10.93 -13.64 -11.37
CA HIS A 85 -12.35 -13.42 -11.62
C HIS A 85 -13.10 -13.10 -10.31
N ALA A 86 -12.81 -13.83 -9.23
CA ALA A 86 -13.39 -13.55 -7.92
C ALA A 86 -13.03 -12.14 -7.42
N SER A 87 -11.76 -11.77 -7.51
CA SER A 87 -11.26 -10.43 -7.17
C SER A 87 -11.99 -9.33 -7.93
N GLN A 88 -12.16 -9.48 -9.25
CA GLN A 88 -12.89 -8.49 -10.04
C GLN A 88 -14.36 -8.40 -9.62
N ALA A 89 -15.02 -9.54 -9.39
CA ALA A 89 -16.42 -9.56 -8.95
C ALA A 89 -16.62 -8.87 -7.59
N TYR A 90 -15.69 -9.06 -6.64
CA TYR A 90 -15.75 -8.39 -5.35
C TYR A 90 -15.45 -6.89 -5.46
N LYS A 91 -14.46 -6.46 -6.26
CA LYS A 91 -14.21 -5.03 -6.51
C LYS A 91 -15.43 -4.34 -7.12
N ASP A 92 -16.06 -4.96 -8.11
CA ASP A 92 -17.29 -4.44 -8.72
C ASP A 92 -18.43 -4.31 -7.70
N THR A 93 -18.51 -5.25 -6.75
CA THR A 93 -19.53 -5.24 -5.70
C THR A 93 -19.28 -4.10 -4.72
N ILE A 94 -18.03 -3.95 -4.23
CA ILE A 94 -17.65 -2.85 -3.32
C ILE A 94 -17.91 -1.49 -3.98
N LEU A 95 -17.55 -1.31 -5.25
CA LEU A 95 -17.79 -0.05 -5.96
C LEU A 95 -19.29 0.26 -6.14
N LYS A 96 -20.12 -0.77 -6.36
CA LYS A 96 -21.58 -0.61 -6.41
C LYS A 96 -22.18 -0.26 -5.05
N GLU A 97 -21.71 -0.90 -3.99
CA GLU A 97 -22.13 -0.58 -2.61
C GLU A 97 -21.74 0.85 -2.25
N LEU A 98 -20.53 1.27 -2.58
CA LEU A 98 -20.06 2.64 -2.36
C LEU A 98 -20.89 3.66 -3.15
N HIS A 99 -21.26 3.34 -4.39
CA HIS A 99 -22.22 4.16 -5.17
C HIS A 99 -23.58 4.27 -4.48
N THR A 100 -24.14 3.15 -4.02
CA THR A 100 -25.42 3.12 -3.30
C THR A 100 -25.34 3.91 -2.01
N TYR A 101 -24.26 3.77 -1.22
CA TYR A 101 -24.01 4.52 0.00
C TYR A 101 -24.04 6.04 -0.26
N TYR A 102 -23.30 6.50 -1.27
CA TYR A 102 -23.30 7.92 -1.64
C TYR A 102 -24.67 8.44 -2.06
N ARG A 103 -25.40 7.68 -2.86
CA ARG A 103 -26.68 8.11 -3.44
C ARG A 103 -27.83 8.04 -2.42
N ASP A 104 -27.94 6.93 -1.69
CA ASP A 104 -29.12 6.61 -0.91
C ASP A 104 -28.97 7.03 0.56
N GLU A 105 -27.79 6.84 1.16
CA GLU A 105 -27.56 7.18 2.56
C GLU A 105 -27.10 8.63 2.72
N LEU A 106 -26.10 9.05 1.94
CA LEU A 106 -25.57 10.42 2.01
C LEU A 106 -26.35 11.43 1.14
N GLN A 107 -27.23 10.94 0.26
CA GLN A 107 -28.03 11.77 -0.66
C GLN A 107 -27.19 12.76 -1.48
N MET A 108 -26.00 12.32 -1.89
CA MET A 108 -25.05 13.13 -2.64
C MET A 108 -25.38 13.12 -4.13
N ASN A 109 -25.64 14.29 -4.71
CA ASN A 109 -25.92 14.43 -6.14
C ASN A 109 -24.64 14.42 -7.00
N ASP A 110 -23.50 14.85 -6.46
CA ASP A 110 -22.22 14.98 -7.18
C ASP A 110 -21.12 14.07 -6.59
N TYR A 111 -21.48 12.85 -6.18
CA TYR A 111 -20.54 11.90 -5.54
C TYR A 111 -19.40 11.43 -6.46
N ALA A 112 -19.52 11.65 -7.78
CA ALA A 112 -18.51 11.28 -8.76
C ALA A 112 -17.13 11.89 -8.45
N VAL A 113 -17.08 13.08 -7.85
CA VAL A 113 -15.84 13.71 -7.42
C VAL A 113 -15.18 12.90 -6.30
N CYS A 114 -15.92 12.57 -5.24
CA CYS A 114 -15.42 11.77 -4.12
C CYS A 114 -14.94 10.39 -4.57
N LEU A 115 -15.73 9.72 -5.41
CA LEU A 115 -15.34 8.44 -5.98
C LEU A 115 -14.05 8.56 -6.82
N GLY A 116 -13.93 9.61 -7.62
CA GLY A 116 -12.71 9.89 -8.39
C GLY A 116 -11.49 10.09 -7.49
N GLU A 117 -11.64 10.80 -6.37
CA GLU A 117 -10.52 10.99 -5.42
C GLU A 117 -10.13 9.68 -4.72
N ILE A 118 -11.08 8.79 -4.40
CA ILE A 118 -10.82 7.44 -3.89
C ILE A 118 -10.05 6.59 -4.91
N LEU A 119 -10.46 6.61 -6.18
CA LEU A 119 -9.77 5.89 -7.25
C LEU A 119 -8.33 6.40 -7.44
N MET A 120 -8.11 7.72 -7.33
CA MET A 120 -6.77 8.29 -7.34
C MET A 120 -5.92 7.84 -6.13
N LEU A 121 -6.53 7.68 -4.96
CA LEU A 121 -5.83 7.14 -3.79
C LEU A 121 -5.39 5.69 -4.04
N LEU A 122 -6.25 4.86 -4.60
CA LEU A 122 -5.93 3.47 -4.94
C LEU A 122 -4.76 3.40 -5.93
N GLN A 123 -4.77 4.25 -6.96
CA GLN A 123 -3.66 4.34 -7.92
C GLN A 123 -2.34 4.75 -7.25
N TYR A 124 -2.39 5.67 -6.28
CA TYR A 124 -1.22 6.08 -5.51
C TYR A 124 -0.61 4.91 -4.73
N TYR A 125 -1.45 4.07 -4.10
CA TYR A 125 -0.99 2.89 -3.39
C TYR A 125 -0.43 1.81 -4.32
N GLU A 126 -1.04 1.60 -5.49
CA GLU A 126 -0.50 0.69 -6.51
C GLU A 126 0.90 1.13 -6.97
N GLN A 127 1.07 2.42 -7.29
CA GLN A 127 2.38 2.98 -7.67
C GLN A 127 3.42 2.82 -6.55
N ARG A 128 3.01 2.99 -5.29
CA ARG A 128 3.89 2.77 -4.14
C ARG A 128 4.28 1.32 -3.96
N SER A 129 3.37 0.38 -4.21
CA SER A 129 3.68 -1.05 -4.21
C SER A 129 4.76 -1.38 -5.23
N VAL A 130 4.63 -0.89 -6.48
CA VAL A 130 5.67 -1.04 -7.52
C VAL A 130 7.00 -0.43 -7.07
N GLY A 131 6.98 0.81 -6.57
CA GLY A 131 8.20 1.47 -6.08
C GLY A 131 8.79 0.83 -4.81
N MET A 132 8.06 -0.05 -4.12
CA MET A 132 8.60 -0.87 -3.03
C MET A 132 9.36 -2.07 -3.57
N LYS A 133 8.88 -2.72 -4.64
CA LYS A 133 9.61 -3.81 -5.31
C LYS A 133 10.98 -3.33 -5.81
N GLU A 134 11.01 -2.16 -6.46
CA GLU A 134 12.26 -1.52 -6.90
C GLU A 134 13.21 -1.24 -5.71
N HIS A 135 12.67 -0.84 -4.57
CA HIS A 135 13.46 -0.62 -3.37
C HIS A 135 14.04 -1.92 -2.80
N PHE A 136 13.30 -3.04 -2.89
CA PHE A 136 13.81 -4.34 -2.47
C PHE A 136 14.97 -4.83 -3.35
N GLU A 137 15.00 -4.48 -4.64
CA GLU A 137 16.17 -4.69 -5.49
C GLU A 137 17.39 -3.90 -5.03
N VAL A 138 17.20 -2.65 -4.58
CA VAL A 138 18.28 -1.86 -3.98
C VAL A 138 18.81 -2.53 -2.72
N LEU A 139 17.92 -3.02 -1.84
CA LEU A 139 18.32 -3.74 -0.63
C LEU A 139 19.05 -5.06 -0.96
N ARG A 140 18.66 -5.74 -2.04
CA ARG A 140 19.40 -6.90 -2.56
C ARG A 140 20.81 -6.50 -3.01
N MET A 141 20.98 -5.40 -3.76
CA MET A 141 22.30 -4.89 -4.16
C MET A 141 23.17 -4.49 -2.96
N LEU A 142 22.56 -4.06 -1.86
CA LEU A 142 23.24 -3.76 -0.59
C LEU A 142 23.52 -5.00 0.27
N ASN A 143 23.34 -6.21 -0.28
CA ASN A 143 23.54 -7.48 0.40
C ASN A 143 22.64 -7.69 1.63
N ILE A 144 21.56 -6.92 1.76
CA ILE A 144 20.57 -7.05 2.85
C ILE A 144 19.62 -8.20 2.56
N PHE A 145 19.10 -8.25 1.34
CA PHE A 145 18.20 -9.31 0.88
C PHE A 145 18.91 -10.27 -0.07
N THR A 146 18.48 -11.52 0.00
CA THR A 146 18.87 -12.59 -0.92
C THR A 146 17.63 -13.12 -1.62
N ASP A 147 17.80 -13.97 -2.63
CA ASP A 147 16.68 -14.64 -3.30
C ASP A 147 15.83 -15.50 -2.35
N GLU A 148 16.37 -15.87 -1.19
CA GLU A 148 15.69 -16.65 -0.15
C GLU A 148 15.01 -15.79 0.93
N THR A 149 15.25 -14.48 0.93
CA THR A 149 14.63 -13.60 1.92
C THR A 149 13.13 -13.53 1.67
N LEU A 150 12.32 -13.88 2.68
CA LEU A 150 10.87 -13.94 2.58
C LEU A 150 10.26 -12.66 1.98
N MET A 151 10.69 -11.49 2.46
CA MET A 151 10.18 -10.20 1.97
C MET A 151 10.49 -9.96 0.48
N TYR A 152 11.64 -10.44 0.01
CA TYR A 152 12.04 -10.35 -1.40
C TYR A 152 11.29 -11.35 -2.30
N ARG A 153 10.95 -12.52 -1.76
CA ARG A 153 10.13 -13.52 -2.48
C ARG A 153 8.65 -13.15 -2.58
N LEU A 154 8.17 -12.34 -1.64
CA LEU A 154 6.77 -11.92 -1.55
C LEU A 154 6.49 -10.61 -2.32
N SER A 155 7.53 -9.87 -2.72
CA SER A 155 7.43 -8.66 -3.54
C SER A 155 7.38 -8.97 -5.02
#